data_AF-A0A1H8C8V7-F1
#
_entry.id   AF-A0A1H8C8V7-F1
#
_cell.length_a   1.000
_cell.length_b   1.000
_cell.length_c   1.000
_cell.angle_alpha   90.00
_cell.angle_beta   90.00
_cell.angle_gamma   90.00
#
_symmetry.space_group_name_H-M   'P 1'
#
loop_
_entity.id
_entity.type
_entity.pdbx_description
1 polymer ?
#
loop_
_entity_poly.entity_id
_entity_poly.type
_entity_poly.pdbx_seq_one_letter_code
_entity_poly.pdbx_strand_id
1 'polypeptide(L)' 'MKAMLPQFGIEPERFMLTWVSANEGEKFAEVVKDLVAKVKLVGPLGKVSERTGGELIG' A
#
# COMPACT_ATOMS: atom_id res chain seq x y z
N MET A 1 6.15 9.65 10.47
CA MET A 1 5.77 8.34 9.93
C MET A 1 6.16 8.17 8.47
N LYS A 2 5.54 8.87 7.50
CA LYS A 2 5.81 8.70 6.06
C LYS A 2 7.29 8.77 5.66
N ALA A 3 8.04 9.72 6.21
CA ALA A 3 9.48 9.90 5.94
C ALA A 3 10.38 8.77 6.50
N MET A 4 9.86 7.95 7.42
CA MET A 4 10.61 6.84 8.04
C MET A 4 10.45 5.53 7.27
N LEU A 5 9.41 5.41 6.43
CA LEU A 5 9.11 4.19 5.66
C LEU A 5 10.24 3.76 4.71
N PRO A 6 10.93 4.68 3.99
CA PRO A 6 12.05 4.29 3.13
C PRO A 6 13.20 3.62 3.88
N GLN A 7 13.38 3.91 5.17
CA GLN A 7 14.42 3.29 6.00
C GLN A 7 14.18 1.78 6.22
N PHE A 8 12.93 1.33 6.04
CA PHE A 8 12.53 -0.07 6.11
C PHE A 8 12.31 -0.69 4.72
N GLY A 9 12.68 0.02 3.64
CA GLY A 9 12.44 -0.44 2.27
C GLY A 9 10.96 -0.42 1.86
N ILE A 10 10.13 0.40 2.51
CA ILE A 10 8.71 0.53 2.20
C ILE A 10 8.48 1.82 1.40
N GLU A 11 7.79 1.71 0.27
CA GLU A 11 7.43 2.84 -0.58
C GLU A 11 6.45 3.79 0.15
N PRO A 12 6.75 5.11 0.24
CA PRO A 12 5.89 6.08 0.92
C PRO A 12 4.44 6.14 0.41
N GLU A 13 4.20 5.74 -0.84
CA GLU A 13 2.89 5.68 -1.51
C GLU A 13 1.94 4.68 -0.85
N ARG A 14 2.47 3.72 -0.09
CA ARG A 14 1.68 2.75 0.68
C ARG A 14 1.04 3.33 1.94
N PHE A 15 1.37 4.57 2.30
CA PHE A 15 0.85 5.25 3.47
C PHE A 15 0.10 6.53 3.11
N MET A 16 -1.13 6.63 3.59
CA MET A 16 -1.97 7.81 3.48
C MET A 16 -2.61 8.11 4.83
N LEU A 17 -2.54 9.37 5.26
CA LEU A 17 -3.23 9.88 6.44
C LEU A 17 -4.26 10.90 5.96
N THR A 18 -5.53 10.61 6.21
CA THR A 18 -6.65 11.48 5.85
C THR A 18 -7.69 11.46 6.96
N TRP A 19 -8.31 12.61 7.22
CA TRP A 19 -9.42 12.73 8.15
C TRP A 19 -10.75 12.63 7.40
N VAL A 20 -11.58 11.67 7.79
CA VAL A 20 -12.91 11.45 7.23
C VAL A 20 -13.88 11.28 8.40
N SER A 21 -14.92 12.09 8.44
CA SER A 21 -15.96 12.02 9.46
C SER A 21 -16.99 10.92 9.14
N ALA A 22 -17.83 10.58 10.12
CA ALA A 22 -18.84 9.52 9.97
C ALA A 22 -19.87 9.78 8.85
N ASN A 23 -20.09 11.05 8.49
CA ASN A 23 -21.06 11.45 7.47
C ASN A 23 -20.43 11.62 6.06
N GLU A 24 -19.12 11.44 5.91
CA GLU A 24 -18.38 11.64 4.65
C GLU A 24 -18.14 10.30 3.92
N GLY A 25 -19.18 9.49 3.74
CA GLY A 25 -19.06 8.16 3.13
C GLY A 25 -18.50 8.16 1.71
N GLU A 26 -18.91 9.11 0.87
CA GLU A 26 -18.40 9.23 -0.51
C GLU A 26 -16.90 9.54 -0.53
N LYS A 27 -16.47 10.52 0.27
CA LYS A 27 -15.06 10.87 0.44
C LYS A 27 -14.23 9.71 0.95
N PHE A 28 -14.75 8.91 1.90
CA PHE A 28 -14.07 7.69 2.34
C PHE A 28 -13.82 6.74 1.17
N ALA A 29 -14.85 6.49 0.36
CA ALA A 29 -14.74 5.59 -0.79
C ALA A 29 -13.72 6.10 -1.82
N GLU A 30 -13.68 7.39 -2.09
CA GLU A 30 -12.69 8.02 -2.97
C GLU A 30 -11.26 7.88 -2.42
N VAL A 31 -11.05 8.21 -1.15
CA VAL A 31 -9.74 8.10 -0.49
C VAL A 31 -9.21 6.67 -0.53
N VAL A 32 -10.06 5.67 -0.28
CA VAL A 32 -9.68 4.26 -0.34
C VAL A 32 -9.36 3.84 -1.78
N LYS A 33 -10.16 4.25 -2.77
CA LYS A 33 -9.90 3.97 -4.19
C LYS A 33 -8.54 4.53 -4.62
N ASP A 34 -8.22 5.76 -4.22
CA ASP A 34 -6.96 6.41 -4.52
C ASP A 34 -5.76 5.73 -3.87
N LEU A 35 -5.88 5.36 -2.59
CA LEU A 35 -4.84 4.59 -1.91
C LEU A 35 -4.58 3.25 -2.61
N VAL A 36 -5.65 2.51 -2.94
CA VAL A 36 -5.55 1.23 -3.65
C VAL A 36 -4.90 1.41 -5.02
N ALA A 37 -5.27 2.44 -5.78
CA ALA A 37 -4.66 2.74 -7.06
C ALA A 37 -3.15 2.99 -6.93
N LYS A 38 -2.73 3.81 -5.95
CA LYS A 38 -1.31 4.08 -5.67
C LYS A 38 -0.55 2.82 -5.25
N VAL A 39 -1.13 1.99 -4.39
CA VAL A 39 -0.52 0.72 -3.95
C VAL A 39 -0.38 -0.26 -5.11
N LYS A 40 -1.36 -0.32 -6.03
CA LYS A 40 -1.28 -1.17 -7.22
C LYS A 40 -0.15 -0.76 -8.16
N LEU A 41 0.13 0.54 -8.29
CA LEU A 41 1.22 1.04 -9.15
C LEU A 41 2.60 0.62 -8.64
N VAL A 42 2.82 0.62 -7.32
CA VAL A 42 4.09 0.18 -6.72
C VAL A 42 4.20 -1.35 -6.60
N GLY A 43 3.13 -2.08 -6.90
CA GLY A 43 3.11 -3.55 -6.86
C GLY A 43 3.13 -4.13 -5.44
N PRO A 44 3.25 -5.46 -5.30
CA PRO A 44 3.25 -6.12 -4.00
C PRO A 44 4.44 -5.69 -3.13
N LEU A 45 4.26 -5.70 -1.81
CA LEU A 45 5.35 -5.47 -0.87
C LEU A 45 6.26 -6.73 -0.82
N GLY A 46 7.56 -6.55 -1.08
CA GLY A 46 8.54 -7.63 -1.14
C GLY A 46 8.51 -8.44 -2.46
N LYS A 47 9.41 -9.44 -2.59
CA LYS A 47 9.41 -10.32 -3.77
C LYS A 47 8.25 -11.31 -3.69
N VAL A 48 7.57 -11.53 -4.81
CA VAL A 48 6.51 -12.56 -4.90
C VAL A 48 7.08 -13.95 -4.62
N SER A 49 8.34 -14.20 -5.00
CA SER A 49 9.04 -15.48 -4.81
C SER A 49 9.22 -15.89 -3.34
N GLU A 50 9.10 -14.96 -2.39
CA GLU A 50 9.29 -15.24 -0.97
C GLU A 50 7.98 -15.60 -0.25
N ARG A 51 6.83 -15.35 -0.88
CA ARG A 51 5.49 -15.59 -0.29
C ARG A 51 4.80 -16.86 -0.82
N THR A 52 5.21 -17.34 -1.99
CA THR A 52 4.90 -18.69 -2.46
C THR A 52 6.04 -19.58 -1.98
N GLY A 53 5.84 -20.30 -0.87
CA GLY A 53 6.88 -21.17 -0.32
C GLY A 53 7.40 -22.13 -1.40
N GLY A 54 8.70 -22.03 -1.68
CA GLY A 54 9.50 -22.99 -2.45
C GLY A 54 8.82 -23.63 -3.65
N GLU A 55 8.83 -22.97 -4.81
CA GLU A 55 8.94 -23.71 -6.06
C GLU A 55 10.41 -23.74 -6.45
N LEU A 56 11.05 -24.85 -6.06
CA LEU A 56 12.24 -25.39 -6.71
C LEU A 56 11.98 -25.39 -8.22
N ILE A 57 12.66 -24.54 -8.98
CA ILE A 57 13.20 -24.86 -10.32
C ILE A 57 14.06 -23.69 -10.84
N GLY A 58 15.32 -23.99 -11.15
CA GLY A 58 16.25 -23.12 -11.87
C GLY A 58 17.49 -22.73 -11.08
#